data_AF-G9WPQ8-F1
#
_entry.id   AF-G9WPQ8-F1
#
_cell.length_a   1.000
_cell.length_b   1.000
_cell.length_c   1.000
_cell.angle_alpha   90.00
_cell.angle_beta   90.00
_cell.angle_gamma   90.00
#
_symmetry.space_group_name_H-M   'P 1'
#
loop_
_entity.id
_entity.type
_entity.pdbx_description
1 polymer ?
#
loop_
_entity_poly.entity_id
_entity_poly.type
_entity_poly.pdbx_seq_one_letter_code
_entity_poly.pdbx_strand_id
1 'polypeptide(L)'
;MYNTNFNSPEFEGIKNEAGFNHFILSVKQWVEKTNSIGIVARAGRYGGTYAHKDIAFEFASWVSPYFKLYLIKEFERLKEEEQKKLGWDIKRNLAKINYRIHTDAIKNKLVPDKLSKEKINFIYASEADILNVSLFGITAKEWRDENPDLKGNIRDYADISQLVCLSNLENLNAVFINEGMSQSERLEKLNAIAIEQMKILSESESIKKLK
;
A
#
# COMPACT_ATOMS: atom_id res chain seq x y z
N MET A 1 16.67 11.02 25.73
CA MET A 1 16.52 9.60 25.37
C MET A 1 17.87 8.92 25.17
N TYR A 2 18.75 9.44 24.31
CA TYR A 2 20.03 8.78 24.01
C TYR A 2 21.22 9.23 24.87
N ASN A 3 21.10 10.30 25.65
CA ASN A 3 22.14 10.78 26.57
C ASN A 3 21.60 10.93 28.00
N THR A 4 21.61 9.84 28.78
CA THR A 4 21.05 9.82 30.14
C THR A 4 21.90 10.60 31.15
N ASN A 5 23.19 10.78 30.87
CA ASN A 5 24.15 11.42 31.77
C ASN A 5 24.40 12.89 31.43
N PHE A 6 23.56 13.48 30.57
CA PHE A 6 23.67 14.89 30.19
C PHE A 6 23.47 15.79 31.40
N ASN A 7 24.41 16.70 31.63
CA ASN A 7 24.40 17.64 32.73
C ASN A 7 23.53 18.87 32.38
N SER A 8 22.21 18.72 32.54
CA SER A 8 21.23 19.77 32.26
C SER A 8 21.45 21.07 33.05
N PRO A 9 21.79 21.05 34.36
CA PRO A 9 22.08 22.27 35.11
C PRO A 9 23.24 23.09 34.53
N GLU A 10 24.34 22.44 34.15
CA GLU A 10 25.48 23.15 33.54
C GLU A 10 25.10 23.69 32.15
N PHE A 11 24.27 22.97 31.38
CA PHE A 11 23.73 23.48 30.13
C PHE A 11 22.92 24.76 30.32
N GLU A 12 22.08 24.84 31.36
CA GLU A 12 21.32 26.07 31.66
C GLU A 12 22.24 27.25 31.99
N GLY A 13 23.30 27.02 32.77
CA GLY A 13 24.34 28.01 33.04
C GLY A 13 24.97 28.54 31.74
N ILE A 14 25.43 27.63 30.89
CA ILE A 14 26.00 27.95 29.57
C ILE A 14 25.01 28.74 28.70
N LYS A 15 23.72 28.33 28.68
CA LYS A 15 22.68 28.98 27.88
C LYS A 15 22.43 30.42 28.34
N ASN A 16 22.43 30.66 29.65
CA ASN A 16 22.27 32.00 30.21
C ASN A 16 23.46 32.91 29.87
N GLU A 17 24.66 32.35 29.78
CA GLU A 17 25.87 33.09 29.41
C GLU A 17 25.97 33.37 27.90
N ALA A 18 25.34 32.57 27.05
CA ALA A 18 25.44 32.65 25.60
C ALA A 18 24.97 33.99 24.98
N GLY A 19 24.24 34.81 25.74
CA GLY A 19 23.81 36.15 25.32
C GLY A 19 24.84 37.27 25.53
N PHE A 20 25.95 37.02 26.24
CA PHE A 20 26.96 38.03 26.49
C PHE A 20 27.98 38.14 25.35
N ASN A 21 28.42 39.37 25.04
CA ASN A 21 29.41 39.63 23.98
C ASN A 21 30.76 38.95 24.21
N HIS A 22 31.09 38.61 25.46
CA HIS A 22 32.34 37.94 25.83
C HIS A 22 32.22 36.42 25.85
N PHE A 23 31.06 35.86 25.51
CA PHE A 23 30.83 34.43 25.63
C PHE A 23 31.59 33.66 24.54
N ILE A 24 32.45 32.74 24.97
CA ILE A 24 33.22 31.86 24.09
C ILE A 24 33.11 30.44 24.66
N LEU A 25 32.62 29.51 23.85
CA LEU A 25 32.52 28.11 24.20
C LEU A 25 33.06 27.24 23.08
N SER A 26 34.15 26.51 23.35
CA SER A 26 34.63 25.48 22.44
C SER A 26 33.79 24.21 22.55
N VAL A 27 33.74 23.44 21.46
CA VAL A 27 33.06 22.13 21.42
C VAL A 27 33.62 21.18 22.49
N LYS A 28 34.93 21.23 22.75
CA LYS A 28 35.57 20.41 23.79
C LYS A 28 35.04 20.79 25.18
N GLN A 29 34.98 22.09 25.49
CA GLN A 29 34.40 22.58 26.75
C GLN A 29 32.92 22.23 26.87
N TRP A 30 32.14 22.33 25.80
CA TRP A 30 30.74 21.92 25.78
C TRP A 30 30.59 20.43 26.15
N VAL A 31 31.35 19.54 25.52
CA VAL A 31 31.31 18.10 25.79
C VAL A 31 31.70 17.80 27.23
N GLU A 32 32.79 18.39 27.73
CA GLU A 32 33.29 18.18 29.09
C GLU A 32 32.32 18.69 30.17
N LYS A 33 31.74 19.87 29.97
CA LYS A 33 30.81 20.50 30.93
C LYS A 33 29.44 19.82 30.96
N THR A 34 28.91 19.51 29.78
CA THR A 34 27.53 19.01 29.64
C THR A 34 27.43 17.48 29.59
N ASN A 35 28.55 16.75 29.53
CA ASN A 35 28.58 15.33 29.19
C ASN A 35 27.80 15.03 27.90
N SER A 36 27.83 15.95 26.93
CA SER A 36 27.14 15.73 25.66
C SER A 36 27.80 14.61 24.87
N ILE A 37 26.97 13.74 24.30
CA ILE A 37 27.41 12.72 23.34
C ILE A 37 26.97 13.14 21.93
N GLY A 38 27.70 12.65 20.93
CA GLY A 38 27.34 12.90 19.52
C GLY A 38 28.00 14.13 18.90
N ILE A 39 28.84 14.88 19.62
CA ILE A 39 29.76 15.86 19.04
C ILE A 39 31.15 15.59 19.60
N VAL A 40 32.19 15.63 18.76
CA VAL A 40 33.57 15.32 19.14
C VAL A 40 34.51 16.30 18.46
N ALA A 41 35.37 16.95 19.24
CA ALA A 41 36.47 17.75 18.73
C ALA A 41 37.78 16.95 18.78
N ARG A 42 38.47 16.83 17.65
CA ARG A 42 39.79 16.18 17.55
C ARG A 42 40.85 17.19 17.11
N ALA A 43 42.03 17.13 17.72
CA ALA A 43 43.19 17.92 17.32
C ALA A 43 44.09 17.11 16.35
N GLY A 44 44.87 17.81 15.52
CA GLY A 44 45.87 17.22 14.63
C GLY A 44 45.61 17.48 13.14
N ARG A 45 46.42 16.85 12.27
CA ARG A 45 46.38 17.04 10.80
C ARG A 45 45.03 16.67 10.15
N TYR A 46 44.30 15.75 10.78
CA TYR A 46 42.92 15.38 10.45
C TYR A 46 41.95 15.77 11.58
N GLY A 47 42.29 16.84 12.29
CA GLY A 47 41.47 17.40 13.36
C GLY A 47 40.23 18.10 12.80
N GLY A 48 39.26 18.31 13.68
CA GLY A 48 37.98 18.93 13.34
C GLY A 48 36.90 18.61 14.37
N THR A 49 35.76 19.24 14.18
CA THR A 49 34.54 18.94 14.91
C THR A 49 33.69 17.97 14.09
N TYR A 50 33.41 16.82 14.67
CA TYR A 50 32.55 15.80 14.09
C TYR A 50 31.26 15.70 14.89
N ALA A 51 30.16 15.45 14.22
CA ALA A 51 28.87 15.25 14.87
C ALA A 51 28.18 13.99 14.35
N HIS A 52 27.32 13.40 15.18
CA HIS A 52 26.37 12.38 14.76
C HIS A 52 25.52 12.94 13.61
N LYS A 53 25.17 12.09 12.63
CA LYS A 53 24.48 12.51 11.40
C LYS A 53 23.24 13.38 11.67
N ASP A 54 22.45 13.07 12.69
CA ASP A 54 21.22 13.80 13.00
C ASP A 54 21.53 15.21 13.53
N ILE A 55 22.56 15.33 14.35
CA ILE A 55 23.05 16.63 14.87
C ILE A 55 23.64 17.44 13.70
N ALA A 56 24.44 16.81 12.86
CA ALA A 56 25.01 17.44 11.67
C ALA A 56 23.92 17.93 10.70
N PHE A 57 22.87 17.14 10.48
CA PHE A 57 21.73 17.52 9.65
C PHE A 57 20.94 18.68 10.24
N GLU A 58 20.76 18.73 11.55
CA GLU A 58 20.11 19.86 12.21
C GLU A 58 20.93 21.14 12.04
N PHE A 59 22.25 21.09 12.29
CA PHE A 59 23.14 22.23 12.06
C PHE A 59 23.13 22.67 10.59
N ALA A 60 23.24 21.74 9.65
CA ALA A 60 23.21 22.05 8.22
C ALA A 60 21.87 22.65 7.79
N SER A 61 20.76 22.20 8.37
CA SER A 61 19.41 22.72 8.11
C SER A 61 19.21 24.12 8.70
N TRP A 62 19.81 24.40 9.85
CA TRP A 62 19.80 25.73 10.45
C TRP A 62 20.63 26.72 9.62
N VAL A 63 21.81 26.31 9.15
CA VAL A 63 22.69 27.15 8.32
C VAL A 63 22.12 27.39 6.93
N SER A 64 21.49 26.39 6.32
CA SER A 64 21.02 26.43 4.94
C SER A 64 19.54 26.08 4.82
N PRO A 65 18.67 27.09 4.57
CA PRO A 65 17.26 26.85 4.26
C PRO A 65 17.06 25.93 3.05
N TYR A 66 17.97 25.99 2.07
CA TYR A 66 17.94 25.10 0.90
C TYR A 66 18.17 23.64 1.29
N PHE A 67 19.15 23.37 2.16
CA PHE A 67 19.41 22.02 2.66
C PHE A 67 18.22 21.48 3.46
N LYS A 68 17.59 22.32 4.29
CA LYS A 68 16.37 21.97 5.03
C LYS A 68 15.23 21.58 4.08
N LEU A 69 14.98 22.39 3.05
CA LEU A 69 13.94 22.09 2.06
C LEU A 69 14.24 20.80 1.29
N TYR A 70 15.51 20.55 0.97
CA TYR A 70 15.93 19.31 0.31
C TYR A 70 15.62 18.07 1.16
N LEU A 71 15.96 18.09 2.46
CA LEU A 71 15.63 17.00 3.37
C LEU A 71 14.13 16.74 3.47
N ILE A 72 13.31 17.79 3.53
CA ILE A 72 11.85 17.67 3.59
C ILE A 72 11.32 17.00 2.31
N LYS A 73 11.72 17.50 1.14
CA LYS A 73 11.29 16.94 -0.15
C LYS A 73 11.73 15.49 -0.33
N GLU A 74 12.94 15.17 0.11
CA GLU A 74 13.46 13.81 0.01
C GLU A 74 12.72 12.84 0.94
N PHE A 75 12.35 13.30 2.14
CA PHE A 75 11.51 12.52 3.05
C PHE A 75 10.11 12.28 2.47
N GLU A 76 9.48 13.32 1.90
CA GLU A 76 8.18 13.21 1.22
C GLU A 76 8.26 12.19 0.06
N ARG A 77 9.29 12.30 -0.79
CA ARG A 77 9.53 11.36 -1.90
C ARG A 77 9.62 9.91 -1.42
N LEU A 78 10.41 9.66 -0.37
CA LEU A 78 10.56 8.32 0.21
C LEU A 78 9.24 7.78 0.76
N LYS A 79 8.43 8.63 1.41
CA LYS A 79 7.11 8.24 1.93
C LYS A 79 6.12 7.90 0.83
N GLU A 80 6.11 8.67 -0.26
CA GLU A 80 5.29 8.36 -1.43
C GLU A 80 5.68 7.01 -2.06
N GLU A 81 6.97 6.72 -2.18
CA GLU A 81 7.46 5.44 -2.69
C GLU A 81 7.09 4.26 -1.79
N GLU A 82 7.21 4.43 -0.47
CA GLU A 82 6.82 3.44 0.53
C GLU A 82 5.31 3.14 0.45
N GLN A 83 4.47 4.18 0.36
CA GLN A 83 3.02 4.03 0.24
C GLN A 83 2.62 3.32 -1.06
N LYS A 84 3.30 3.63 -2.18
CA LYS A 84 3.08 2.94 -3.46
C LYS A 84 3.39 1.44 -3.37
N LYS A 85 4.50 1.06 -2.74
CA LYS A 85 4.87 -0.34 -2.52
C LYS A 85 3.87 -1.07 -1.63
N LEU A 86 3.54 -0.48 -0.48
CA LEU A 86 2.59 -1.05 0.47
C LEU A 86 1.20 -1.24 -0.17
N GLY A 87 0.71 -0.25 -0.91
CA GLY A 87 -0.56 -0.35 -1.64
C GLY A 87 -0.54 -1.44 -2.70
N TRP A 88 0.58 -1.64 -3.40
CA TRP A 88 0.74 -2.69 -4.40
C TRP A 88 0.77 -4.09 -3.77
N ASP A 89 1.52 -4.27 -2.68
CA ASP A 89 1.61 -5.55 -1.95
C ASP A 89 0.26 -5.95 -1.34
N ILE A 90 -0.48 -4.99 -0.76
CA ILE A 90 -1.82 -5.24 -0.21
C ILE A 90 -2.79 -5.67 -1.32
N LYS A 91 -2.83 -4.95 -2.44
CA LYS A 91 -3.71 -5.30 -3.57
C LYS A 91 -3.43 -6.70 -4.11
N ARG A 92 -2.16 -7.05 -4.27
CA ARG A 92 -1.75 -8.37 -4.78
C ARG A 92 -2.09 -9.50 -3.81
N ASN A 93 -1.85 -9.30 -2.51
CA ASN A 93 -2.17 -10.30 -1.50
C ASN A 93 -3.69 -10.48 -1.36
N LEU A 94 -4.46 -9.39 -1.38
CA LEU A 94 -5.92 -9.44 -1.33
C LEU A 94 -6.48 -10.22 -2.53
N ALA A 95 -6.05 -9.93 -3.76
CA ALA A 95 -6.47 -10.65 -4.96
C ALA A 95 -6.15 -12.16 -4.88
N LYS A 96 -4.97 -12.53 -4.36
CA LYS A 96 -4.56 -13.94 -4.19
C LYS A 96 -5.41 -14.67 -3.15
N ILE A 97 -5.73 -14.00 -2.03
CA ILE A 97 -6.59 -14.55 -0.97
C ILE A 97 -8.01 -14.74 -1.51
N ASN A 98 -8.56 -13.73 -2.19
CA ASN A 98 -9.90 -13.77 -2.78
C ASN A 98 -10.03 -14.93 -3.77
N TYR A 99 -9.06 -15.08 -4.68
CA TYR A 99 -9.04 -16.18 -5.64
C TYR A 99 -9.09 -17.54 -4.94
N ARG A 100 -8.28 -17.73 -3.88
CA ARG A 100 -8.27 -18.98 -3.11
C ARG A 100 -9.61 -19.28 -2.44
N ILE A 101 -10.19 -18.28 -1.76
CA ILE A 101 -11.50 -18.42 -1.09
C ILE A 101 -12.57 -18.85 -2.09
N HIS A 102 -12.61 -18.20 -3.25
CA HIS A 102 -13.57 -18.54 -4.30
C HIS A 102 -13.35 -19.95 -4.87
N THR A 103 -12.10 -20.29 -5.21
CA THR A 103 -11.79 -21.63 -5.75
C THR A 103 -12.07 -22.74 -4.75
N ASP A 104 -11.82 -22.49 -3.46
CA ASP A 104 -12.07 -23.47 -2.39
C ASP A 104 -13.57 -23.64 -2.15
N ALA A 105 -14.37 -22.58 -2.20
CA ALA A 105 -15.83 -22.69 -2.11
C ALA A 105 -16.41 -23.54 -3.24
N ILE A 106 -15.99 -23.30 -4.49
CA ILE A 106 -16.39 -24.12 -5.64
C ILE A 106 -15.97 -25.58 -5.43
N LYS A 107 -14.69 -25.80 -5.09
CA LYS A 107 -14.15 -27.15 -4.92
C LYS A 107 -14.87 -27.93 -3.81
N ASN A 108 -15.12 -27.31 -2.67
CA ASN A 108 -15.62 -28.00 -1.48
C ASN A 108 -17.15 -28.21 -1.49
N LYS A 109 -17.90 -27.40 -2.23
CA LYS A 109 -19.37 -27.42 -2.22
C LYS A 109 -20.01 -27.81 -3.56
N LEU A 110 -19.36 -27.46 -4.68
CA LEU A 110 -19.92 -27.69 -6.01
C LEU A 110 -19.26 -28.84 -6.77
N VAL A 111 -18.06 -29.27 -6.37
CA VAL A 111 -17.34 -30.39 -7.02
C VAL A 111 -17.49 -31.68 -6.22
N PRO A 112 -18.33 -32.64 -6.67
CA PRO A 112 -18.38 -33.99 -6.11
C PRO A 112 -17.05 -34.76 -6.17
N ASP A 113 -16.79 -35.59 -5.15
CA ASP A 113 -15.53 -36.33 -4.94
C ASP A 113 -15.11 -37.31 -6.06
N LYS A 114 -16.03 -37.68 -6.97
CA LYS A 114 -15.80 -38.71 -8.01
C LYS A 114 -16.11 -38.23 -9.43
N LEU A 115 -15.75 -36.99 -9.77
CA LEU A 115 -15.92 -36.46 -11.14
C LEU A 115 -14.65 -36.60 -12.00
N SER A 116 -14.86 -36.75 -13.32
CA SER A 116 -13.78 -36.63 -14.29
C SER A 116 -13.29 -35.18 -14.38
N LYS A 117 -12.01 -34.99 -14.73
CA LYS A 117 -11.39 -33.66 -14.88
C LYS A 117 -12.17 -32.73 -15.83
N GLU A 118 -12.78 -33.30 -16.87
CA GLU A 118 -13.59 -32.55 -17.85
C GLU A 118 -14.84 -31.95 -17.21
N LYS A 119 -15.55 -32.72 -16.38
CA LYS A 119 -16.74 -32.23 -15.67
C LYS A 119 -16.39 -31.20 -14.60
N ILE A 120 -15.24 -31.35 -13.96
CA ILE A 120 -14.71 -30.35 -13.01
C ILE A 120 -14.45 -29.03 -13.74
N ASN A 121 -13.77 -29.07 -14.90
CA ASN A 121 -13.53 -27.88 -15.71
C ASN A 121 -14.83 -27.22 -16.18
N PHE A 122 -15.86 -28.00 -16.51
CA PHE A 122 -17.17 -27.48 -16.88
C PHE A 122 -17.83 -26.72 -15.72
N ILE A 123 -17.77 -27.24 -14.49
CA ILE A 123 -18.31 -26.55 -13.30
C ILE A 123 -17.56 -25.24 -13.07
N TYR A 124 -16.22 -25.25 -13.15
CA TYR A 124 -15.44 -24.01 -13.01
C TYR A 124 -15.75 -22.98 -14.10
N ALA A 125 -15.91 -23.42 -15.35
CA ALA A 125 -16.29 -22.54 -16.46
C ALA A 125 -17.70 -21.96 -16.25
N SER A 126 -18.67 -22.78 -15.83
CA SER A 126 -20.03 -22.34 -15.55
C SER A 126 -20.09 -21.32 -14.42
N GLU A 127 -19.33 -21.52 -13.33
CA GLU A 127 -19.24 -20.57 -12.22
C GLU A 127 -18.55 -19.26 -12.64
N ALA A 128 -17.54 -19.33 -13.51
CA ALA A 128 -16.92 -18.15 -14.09
C ALA A 128 -17.90 -17.36 -14.98
N ASP A 129 -18.78 -18.05 -15.70
CA ASP A 129 -19.81 -17.44 -16.53
C ASP A 129 -20.89 -16.73 -15.70
N ILE A 130 -21.25 -17.22 -14.50
CA ILE A 130 -22.14 -16.46 -13.60
C ILE A 130 -21.59 -15.06 -13.34
N LEU A 131 -20.29 -14.96 -13.05
CA LEU A 131 -19.64 -13.69 -12.77
C LEU A 131 -19.63 -12.79 -14.01
N ASN A 132 -19.32 -13.36 -15.18
CA ASN A 132 -19.31 -12.61 -16.44
C ASN A 132 -20.72 -12.09 -16.79
N VAL A 133 -21.74 -12.94 -16.69
CA VAL A 133 -23.14 -12.57 -16.96
C VAL A 133 -23.63 -11.56 -15.93
N SER A 134 -23.26 -11.71 -14.65
CA SER A 134 -23.69 -10.77 -13.60
C SER A 134 -23.18 -9.34 -13.82
N LEU A 135 -22.01 -9.16 -14.44
CA LEU A 135 -21.43 -7.83 -14.66
C LEU A 135 -21.59 -7.32 -16.10
N PHE A 136 -21.33 -8.17 -17.09
CA PHE A 136 -21.28 -7.80 -18.51
C PHE A 136 -22.53 -8.22 -19.29
N GLY A 137 -23.38 -9.07 -18.71
CA GLY A 137 -24.58 -9.58 -19.37
C GLY A 137 -24.34 -10.65 -20.44
N ILE A 138 -23.09 -11.08 -20.62
CA ILE A 138 -22.68 -12.06 -21.65
C ILE A 138 -21.79 -13.15 -21.06
N THR A 139 -21.87 -14.34 -21.63
CA THR A 139 -20.99 -15.48 -21.31
C THR A 139 -19.62 -15.35 -21.97
N ALA A 140 -18.64 -16.10 -21.48
CA ALA A 140 -17.32 -16.14 -22.08
C ALA A 140 -17.34 -16.67 -23.53
N LYS A 141 -18.35 -17.46 -23.90
CA LYS A 141 -18.52 -17.95 -25.27
C LYS A 141 -19.08 -16.85 -26.18
N GLU A 142 -20.18 -16.20 -25.77
CA GLU A 142 -20.79 -15.10 -26.53
C GLU A 142 -19.78 -13.98 -26.77
N TRP A 143 -18.98 -13.63 -25.77
CA TRP A 143 -17.92 -12.63 -25.93
C TRP A 143 -16.88 -13.01 -27.00
N ARG A 144 -16.47 -14.29 -27.08
CA ARG A 144 -15.53 -14.76 -28.12
C ARG A 144 -16.17 -14.77 -29.49
N ASP A 145 -17.43 -15.15 -29.58
CA ASP A 145 -18.19 -15.18 -30.82
C ASP A 145 -18.39 -13.76 -31.38
N GLU A 146 -18.60 -12.77 -30.51
CA GLU A 146 -18.70 -11.34 -30.86
C GLU A 146 -17.35 -10.67 -31.16
N ASN A 147 -16.25 -11.21 -30.62
CA ASN A 147 -14.90 -10.64 -30.73
C ASN A 147 -13.88 -11.64 -31.33
N PRO A 148 -14.09 -12.13 -32.57
CA PRO A 148 -13.25 -13.19 -33.16
C PRO A 148 -11.80 -12.75 -33.40
N ASP A 149 -11.56 -11.45 -33.56
CA ASP A 149 -10.22 -10.90 -33.84
C ASP A 149 -9.45 -10.51 -32.56
N LEU A 150 -10.10 -10.51 -31.39
CA LEU A 150 -9.46 -10.16 -30.12
C LEU A 150 -8.87 -11.40 -29.45
N LYS A 151 -7.64 -11.27 -28.94
CA LYS A 151 -6.93 -12.34 -28.22
C LYS A 151 -7.08 -12.13 -26.72
N GLY A 152 -7.64 -13.11 -26.02
CA GLY A 152 -7.73 -13.11 -24.56
C GLY A 152 -9.11 -13.50 -24.06
N ASN A 153 -9.49 -12.96 -22.90
CA ASN A 153 -10.81 -13.12 -22.29
C ASN A 153 -11.42 -11.73 -22.03
N ILE A 154 -12.74 -11.66 -21.85
CA ILE A 154 -13.50 -10.43 -21.54
C ILE A 154 -12.87 -9.59 -20.41
N ARG A 155 -12.28 -10.26 -19.42
CA ARG A 155 -11.61 -9.62 -18.28
C ARG A 155 -10.36 -8.83 -18.66
N ASP A 156 -9.66 -9.21 -19.73
CA ASP A 156 -8.45 -8.51 -20.20
C ASP A 156 -8.79 -7.14 -20.83
N TYR A 157 -10.05 -6.97 -21.23
CA TYR A 157 -10.58 -5.76 -21.86
C TYR A 157 -11.48 -4.95 -20.91
N ALA A 158 -11.60 -5.36 -19.64
CA ALA A 158 -12.40 -4.69 -18.63
C ALA A 158 -11.65 -3.48 -18.02
N ASP A 159 -12.40 -2.42 -17.69
CA ASP A 159 -11.83 -1.26 -17.00
C ASP A 159 -11.55 -1.54 -15.51
N ILE A 160 -10.82 -0.63 -14.85
CA ILE A 160 -10.44 -0.80 -13.44
C ILE A 160 -11.66 -0.95 -12.53
N SER A 161 -12.75 -0.21 -12.78
CA SER A 161 -13.98 -0.30 -12.00
C SER A 161 -14.62 -1.68 -12.14
N GLN A 162 -14.69 -2.19 -13.37
CA GLN A 162 -15.22 -3.51 -13.69
C GLN A 162 -14.37 -4.62 -13.04
N LEU A 163 -13.04 -4.51 -13.07
CA LEU A 163 -12.14 -5.46 -12.41
C LEU A 163 -12.31 -5.48 -10.88
N VAL A 164 -12.51 -4.31 -10.26
CA VAL A 164 -12.79 -4.20 -8.82
C VAL A 164 -14.14 -4.84 -8.48
N CYS A 165 -15.17 -4.55 -9.28
CA CYS A 165 -16.49 -5.15 -9.13
C CYS A 165 -16.41 -6.68 -9.25
N LEU A 166 -15.75 -7.22 -10.28
CA LEU A 166 -15.52 -8.67 -10.45
C LEU A 166 -14.87 -9.31 -9.23
N SER A 167 -13.79 -8.72 -8.70
CA SER A 167 -13.11 -9.29 -7.53
C SER A 167 -14.01 -9.35 -6.31
N ASN A 168 -14.93 -8.40 -6.16
CA ASN A 168 -15.89 -8.41 -5.06
C ASN A 168 -17.02 -9.44 -5.30
N LEU A 169 -17.52 -9.54 -6.53
CA LEU A 169 -18.51 -10.55 -6.91
C LEU A 169 -17.97 -11.97 -6.71
N GLU A 170 -16.69 -12.22 -6.99
CA GLU A 170 -16.01 -13.49 -6.70
C GLU A 170 -16.09 -13.85 -5.20
N ASN A 171 -15.81 -12.90 -4.31
CA ASN A 171 -15.91 -13.13 -2.87
C ASN A 171 -17.34 -13.42 -2.42
N LEU A 172 -18.31 -12.64 -2.90
CA LEU A 172 -19.71 -12.81 -2.54
C LEU A 172 -20.26 -14.14 -3.08
N ASN A 173 -19.89 -14.52 -4.30
CA ASN A 173 -20.27 -15.81 -4.86
C ASN A 173 -19.75 -16.96 -3.99
N ALA A 174 -18.51 -16.88 -3.51
CA ALA A 174 -17.95 -17.87 -2.59
C ALA A 174 -18.76 -18.02 -1.29
N VAL A 175 -19.22 -16.89 -0.72
CA VAL A 175 -20.09 -16.89 0.47
C VAL A 175 -21.43 -17.54 0.15
N PHE A 176 -22.08 -17.16 -0.95
CA PHE A 176 -23.38 -17.72 -1.33
C PHE A 176 -23.31 -19.21 -1.65
N ILE A 177 -22.21 -19.68 -2.24
CA ILE A 177 -21.94 -21.11 -2.44
C ILE A 177 -21.89 -21.84 -1.09
N ASN A 178 -21.21 -21.28 -0.10
CA ASN A 178 -21.10 -21.87 1.22
C ASN A 178 -22.43 -21.88 1.98
N GLU A 179 -23.29 -20.90 1.74
CA GLU A 179 -24.67 -20.82 2.25
C GLU A 179 -25.62 -21.79 1.53
N GLY A 180 -25.17 -22.47 0.47
CA GLY A 180 -25.98 -23.45 -0.26
C GLY A 180 -26.98 -22.84 -1.24
N MET A 181 -26.79 -21.58 -1.63
CA MET A 181 -27.68 -20.86 -2.54
C MET A 181 -27.59 -21.42 -3.97
N SER A 182 -28.73 -21.53 -4.65
CA SER A 182 -28.76 -22.06 -6.02
C SER A 182 -28.06 -21.13 -7.01
N GLN A 183 -27.61 -21.67 -8.14
CA GLN A 183 -26.91 -20.89 -9.17
C GLN A 183 -27.75 -19.71 -9.70
N SER A 184 -29.06 -19.92 -9.89
CA SER A 184 -29.98 -18.90 -10.39
C SER A 184 -30.16 -17.75 -9.41
N GLU A 185 -30.39 -18.06 -8.13
CA GLU A 185 -30.55 -17.06 -7.08
C GLU A 185 -29.27 -16.24 -6.87
N ARG A 186 -28.11 -16.90 -6.97
CA ARG A 186 -26.80 -16.25 -6.91
C ARG A 186 -26.63 -15.26 -8.05
N LEU A 187 -26.95 -15.66 -9.27
CA LEU A 187 -26.83 -14.80 -10.45
C LEU A 187 -27.65 -13.51 -10.30
N GLU A 188 -28.91 -13.62 -9.90
CA GLU A 188 -29.80 -12.46 -9.70
C GLU A 188 -29.26 -11.51 -8.63
N LYS A 189 -28.85 -12.05 -7.48
CA LYS A 189 -28.26 -11.22 -6.40
C LYS A 189 -26.95 -10.57 -6.81
N LEU A 190 -26.05 -11.32 -7.46
CA LEU A 190 -24.76 -10.80 -7.92
C LEU A 190 -24.96 -9.70 -8.96
N ASN A 191 -25.92 -9.84 -9.87
CA ASN A 191 -26.23 -8.80 -10.86
C ASN A 191 -26.76 -7.52 -10.20
N ALA A 192 -27.70 -7.64 -9.25
CA ALA A 192 -28.21 -6.49 -8.50
C ALA A 192 -27.08 -5.73 -7.78
N ILE A 193 -26.18 -6.46 -7.12
CA ILE A 193 -25.01 -5.89 -6.44
C ILE A 193 -24.05 -5.26 -7.45
N ALA A 194 -23.81 -5.91 -8.60
CA ALA A 194 -22.93 -5.40 -9.64
C ALA A 194 -23.42 -4.05 -10.18
N ILE A 195 -24.73 -3.90 -10.41
CA ILE A 195 -25.36 -2.66 -10.88
C ILE A 195 -25.15 -1.54 -9.86
N GLU A 196 -25.40 -1.81 -8.57
CA GLU A 196 -25.23 -0.83 -7.50
C GLU A 196 -23.75 -0.40 -7.37
N GLN A 197 -22.83 -1.36 -7.41
CA GLN A 197 -21.40 -1.07 -7.33
C GLN A 197 -20.91 -0.25 -8.52
N MET A 198 -21.29 -0.61 -9.74
CA MET A 198 -20.90 0.14 -10.94
C MET A 198 -21.43 1.56 -10.92
N LYS A 199 -22.63 1.79 -10.39
CA LYS A 199 -23.15 3.15 -10.17
C LYS A 199 -22.24 3.95 -9.23
N ILE A 200 -21.92 3.42 -8.06
CA ILE A 200 -21.04 4.09 -7.06
C ILE A 200 -19.64 4.33 -7.64
N LEU A 201 -19.07 3.34 -8.32
CA LEU A 201 -17.71 3.43 -8.89
C LEU A 201 -17.65 4.43 -10.06
N SER A 202 -18.75 4.61 -10.81
CA SER A 202 -18.83 5.61 -11.88
C SER A 202 -18.94 7.06 -11.35
N GLU A 203 -19.51 7.23 -10.16
CA GLU A 203 -19.66 8.52 -9.47
C GLU A 203 -18.39 8.92 -8.69
N SER A 204 -17.55 7.95 -8.31
CA SER A 204 -16.30 8.18 -7.56
C SER A 204 -15.22 8.92 -8.36
N GLU A 205 -14.91 10.16 -7.96
CA GLU A 205 -13.83 10.98 -8.53
C GLU A 205 -12.44 10.33 -8.38
N SER A 206 -12.25 9.50 -7.35
CA SER A 206 -10.96 8.83 -7.10
C SER A 206 -10.62 7.80 -8.18
N ILE A 207 -11.63 7.20 -8.81
CA ILE A 207 -11.44 6.22 -9.89
C ILE A 207 -11.34 6.90 -11.25
N LYS A 208 -11.98 8.06 -11.44
CA LYS A 208 -11.77 8.92 -12.62
C LYS A 208 -10.30 9.34 -12.78
N LYS A 209 -9.55 9.48 -11.69
CA LYS A 209 -8.10 9.78 -11.70
C LYS A 209 -7.20 8.58 -12.02
N LEU A 210 -7.75 7.36 -12.07
CA LEU A 210 -7.03 6.12 -12.39
C LEU A 210 -7.30 5.61 -13.82
N LYS A 211 -8.28 6.21 -14.53
CA LYS A 211 -8.46 6.04 -15.99
C LYS A 211 -7.38 6.81 -16.75
#